data_AF-A0A348ZEQ2-F1
#
_entry.id   AF-A0A348ZEQ2-F1
#
_cell.length_a   1.000
_cell.length_b   1.000
_cell.length_c   1.000
_cell.angle_alpha   90.00
_cell.angle_beta   90.00
_cell.angle_gamma   90.00
#
_symmetry.space_group_name_H-M   'P 1'
#
loop_
_entity.id
_entity.type
_entity.pdbx_description
1 polymer ?
#
loop_
_entity_poly.entity_id
_entity_poly.type
_entity_poly.pdbx_seq_one_letter_code
_entity_poly.pdbx_strand_id
1 'polypeptide(L)'
;MKVSKTGLALLAATHLLTALAQGTDSRLAAVSCKPGFVAASESYPFLREDSLTELPDTKLTVESLDFTRLKIFDESNPDENNALFLWANRFHILTRPRIIEQLMLFAEGVVIEGRLLDETARILRNQDYFFDADLRLVSNCE
;
A
#
# COMPACT_ATOMS: atom_id res chain seq x y z
N MET A 1 9.90 69.34 -43.31
CA MET A 1 10.96 68.38 -42.90
C MET A 1 10.32 67.25 -42.10
N LYS A 2 10.72 66.01 -42.41
CA LYS A 2 10.29 64.72 -41.84
C LYS A 2 10.59 64.61 -40.34
N VAL A 3 9.67 63.99 -39.57
CA VAL A 3 9.84 62.78 -38.71
C VAL A 3 8.40 62.36 -38.33
N SER A 4 7.77 61.23 -38.68
CA SER A 4 8.05 59.78 -38.57
C SER A 4 8.21 59.22 -37.16
N LYS A 5 7.18 58.47 -36.71
CA LYS A 5 7.21 57.11 -36.10
C LYS A 5 5.93 56.89 -35.27
N THR A 6 4.90 56.21 -35.79
CA THR A 6 4.63 54.76 -35.59
C THR A 6 4.71 54.32 -34.11
N GLY A 7 3.57 54.28 -33.43
CA GLY A 7 3.32 53.46 -32.23
C GLY A 7 2.11 52.56 -32.54
N LEU A 8 2.29 51.24 -32.60
CA LEU A 8 2.43 50.25 -31.52
C LEU A 8 1.07 49.68 -31.09
N ALA A 9 0.73 48.58 -31.81
CA ALA A 9 0.00 47.38 -31.44
C ALA A 9 -1.09 47.41 -30.33
N LEU A 10 -2.32 47.29 -30.81
CA LEU A 10 -3.46 46.47 -30.35
C LEU A 10 -3.39 45.81 -28.95
N LEU A 11 -4.31 46.23 -28.07
CA LEU A 11 -4.84 45.42 -26.97
C LEU A 11 -5.78 44.33 -27.53
N ALA A 12 -5.64 43.08 -27.06
CA ALA A 12 -6.67 42.07 -27.26
C ALA A 12 -6.85 41.19 -26.02
N ALA A 13 -7.91 41.52 -25.28
CA ALA A 13 -8.87 40.67 -24.58
C ALA A 13 -8.41 39.38 -23.90
N THR A 14 -8.39 39.43 -22.57
CA THR A 14 -8.75 38.34 -21.66
C THR A 14 -10.14 37.78 -21.95
N HIS A 15 -10.25 36.47 -22.19
CA HIS A 15 -11.50 35.73 -21.97
C HIS A 15 -11.26 34.50 -21.06
N LEU A 16 -12.14 34.42 -20.08
CA LEU A 16 -12.20 33.49 -18.97
C LEU A 16 -12.73 32.11 -19.39
N LEU A 17 -12.17 31.07 -18.77
CA LEU A 17 -12.80 29.84 -18.26
C LEU A 17 -13.71 28.99 -19.18
N THR A 18 -13.30 27.75 -19.44
CA THR A 18 -14.13 26.57 -19.10
C THR A 18 -13.24 25.34 -18.94
N ALA A 19 -12.97 24.95 -17.68
CA ALA A 19 -12.40 23.64 -17.38
C ALA A 19 -13.52 22.60 -17.48
N LEU A 20 -13.42 21.69 -18.46
CA LEU A 20 -14.35 20.58 -18.58
C LEU A 20 -14.11 19.58 -17.45
N ALA A 21 -15.22 19.26 -16.80
CA ALA A 21 -15.40 18.33 -15.70
C ALA A 21 -14.54 17.05 -15.81
N GLN A 22 -13.74 16.82 -14.77
CA GLN A 22 -13.20 15.51 -14.44
C GLN A 22 -14.35 14.62 -13.99
N GLY A 23 -14.62 13.59 -14.77
CA GLY A 23 -15.56 12.52 -14.45
C GLY A 23 -14.95 11.16 -14.77
N THR A 24 -13.69 10.96 -14.38
CA THR A 24 -13.08 9.63 -14.37
C THR A 24 -13.07 9.14 -12.93
N ASP A 25 -13.88 8.13 -12.68
CA ASP A 25 -14.07 7.46 -11.40
C ASP A 25 -12.71 7.11 -10.78
N SER A 26 -12.26 7.99 -9.89
CA SER A 26 -10.90 7.98 -9.34
C SER A 26 -10.74 6.87 -8.28
N ARG A 27 -11.81 6.14 -7.97
CA ARG A 27 -11.85 5.09 -6.95
C ARG A 27 -11.19 3.78 -7.38
N LEU A 28 -11.03 3.54 -8.67
CA LEU A 28 -10.31 2.37 -9.21
C LEU A 28 -8.85 2.68 -9.57
N ALA A 29 -8.48 3.96 -9.68
CA ALA A 29 -7.16 4.38 -10.15
C ALA A 29 -6.03 4.20 -9.12
N ALA A 30 -6.35 3.93 -7.85
CA ALA A 30 -5.36 3.82 -6.77
C ALA A 30 -4.79 2.40 -6.59
N VAL A 31 -5.39 1.36 -7.19
CA VAL A 31 -4.80 0.02 -7.18
C VAL A 31 -3.75 -0.02 -8.30
N SER A 32 -2.53 0.42 -7.97
CA SER A 32 -1.39 0.33 -8.87
C SER A 32 -1.15 -1.15 -9.20
N CYS A 33 -1.55 -1.55 -10.42
CA CYS A 33 -1.28 -2.88 -10.97
C CYS A 33 0.23 -3.16 -10.89
N LYS A 34 0.62 -3.91 -9.86
CA LYS A 34 1.97 -4.44 -9.68
C LYS A 34 1.89 -5.96 -9.72
N PRO A 35 2.88 -6.63 -10.35
CA PRO A 35 2.80 -8.06 -10.60
C PRO A 35 2.87 -8.83 -9.30
N GLY A 36 1.88 -9.70 -9.08
CA GLY A 36 1.92 -10.81 -8.13
C GLY A 36 2.25 -10.48 -6.67
N PHE A 37 2.08 -11.48 -5.81
CA PHE A 37 2.56 -11.39 -4.45
C PHE A 37 4.10 -11.29 -4.41
N VAL A 38 4.62 -10.23 -3.79
CA VAL A 38 6.03 -10.09 -3.44
C VAL A 38 6.16 -10.18 -1.92
N ALA A 39 6.90 -11.18 -1.45
CA ALA A 39 7.18 -11.38 -0.04
C ALA A 39 7.91 -10.17 0.54
N ALA A 40 7.54 -9.76 1.76
CA ALA A 40 8.23 -8.71 2.47
C ALA A 40 9.66 -9.14 2.86
N SER A 41 10.58 -8.17 2.96
CA SER A 41 11.91 -8.35 3.53
C SER A 41 11.94 -7.98 5.01
N GLU A 42 13.01 -8.33 5.72
CA GLU A 42 13.14 -8.04 7.16
C GLU A 42 13.08 -6.52 7.47
N SER A 43 13.53 -5.67 6.56
CA SER A 43 13.43 -4.21 6.64
C SER A 43 12.07 -3.65 6.13
N TYR A 44 10.99 -4.41 6.28
CA TYR A 44 9.66 -3.99 5.84
C TYR A 44 9.13 -2.77 6.62
N PRO A 45 8.70 -1.70 5.95
CA PRO A 45 8.10 -0.56 6.62
C PRO A 45 6.64 -0.88 6.96
N PHE A 46 6.32 -1.14 8.24
CA PHE A 46 4.94 -1.40 8.66
C PHE A 46 4.03 -0.17 8.61
N LEU A 47 4.60 1.03 8.72
CA LEU A 47 3.90 2.31 8.62
C LEU A 47 4.11 2.89 7.21
N ARG A 48 3.18 2.59 6.29
CA ARG A 48 3.26 3.03 4.89
C ARG A 48 2.17 4.04 4.58
N GLU A 49 2.48 4.98 3.71
CA GLU A 49 1.55 6.03 3.26
C GLU A 49 0.33 5.43 2.54
N ASP A 50 0.51 4.36 1.79
CA ASP A 50 -0.57 3.71 1.04
C ASP A 50 -1.46 2.81 1.89
N SER A 51 -1.04 2.40 3.09
CA SER A 51 -1.92 1.78 4.10
C SER A 51 -2.98 2.78 4.63
N LEU A 52 -2.85 4.08 4.33
CA LEU A 52 -3.86 5.11 4.59
C LEU A 52 -4.81 5.33 3.39
N THR A 53 -4.57 4.66 2.26
CA THR A 53 -5.43 4.77 1.08
C THR A 53 -6.76 4.11 1.38
N GLU A 54 -7.83 4.89 1.33
CA GLU A 54 -9.21 4.41 1.48
C GLU A 54 -9.43 3.19 0.57
N LEU A 55 -9.77 2.06 1.18
CA LEU A 55 -10.10 0.85 0.46
C LEU A 55 -11.31 1.12 -0.43
N PRO A 56 -11.39 0.52 -1.63
CA PRO A 56 -12.52 0.72 -2.49
C PRO A 56 -13.81 0.27 -1.77
N ASP A 57 -14.86 1.10 -1.85
CA ASP A 57 -16.23 0.75 -1.40
C ASP A 57 -16.86 -0.41 -2.21
N THR A 58 -16.11 -0.95 -3.18
CA THR A 58 -16.54 -2.06 -4.03
C THR A 58 -16.20 -3.39 -3.37
N LYS A 59 -17.06 -4.39 -3.60
CA LYS A 59 -16.80 -5.76 -3.17
C LYS A 59 -15.62 -6.36 -3.92
N LEU A 60 -14.75 -7.08 -3.20
CA LEU A 60 -13.55 -7.73 -3.72
C LEU A 60 -13.66 -9.24 -3.56
N THR A 61 -13.27 -10.01 -4.57
CA THR A 61 -13.10 -11.46 -4.44
C THR A 61 -11.67 -11.75 -4.02
N VAL A 62 -11.49 -12.48 -2.92
CA VAL A 62 -10.17 -12.90 -2.46
C VAL A 62 -9.72 -14.07 -3.32
N GLU A 63 -8.63 -13.91 -4.07
CA GLU A 63 -8.06 -14.99 -4.89
C GLU A 63 -7.16 -15.90 -4.05
N SER A 64 -6.16 -15.32 -3.39
CA SER A 64 -5.18 -16.01 -2.53
C SER A 64 -4.94 -15.27 -1.23
N LEU A 65 -4.46 -16.01 -0.22
CA LEU A 65 -3.92 -15.45 1.02
C LEU A 65 -2.43 -15.79 1.15
N ASP A 66 -1.60 -14.78 0.97
CA ASP A 66 -0.15 -14.92 1.07
C ASP A 66 0.39 -14.34 2.39
N PHE A 67 1.26 -15.11 3.08
CA PHE A 67 1.80 -14.73 4.38
C PHE A 67 3.32 -14.58 4.34
N THR A 68 3.82 -13.38 4.68
CA THR A 68 5.24 -13.19 5.03
C THR A 68 5.40 -13.10 6.54
N ARG A 69 6.40 -13.80 7.08
CA ARG A 69 6.76 -13.77 8.50
C ARG A 69 8.22 -13.39 8.59
N LEU A 70 8.48 -12.31 9.32
CA LEU A 70 9.78 -11.67 9.41
C LEU A 70 10.47 -12.04 10.71
N LYS A 71 11.79 -12.19 10.65
CA LYS A 71 12.65 -12.21 11.83
C LYS A 71 12.71 -10.81 12.44
N ILE A 72 13.22 -10.75 13.67
CA ILE A 72 13.36 -9.50 14.42
C ILE A 72 14.52 -8.63 13.94
N PHE A 73 15.53 -9.22 13.30
CA PHE A 73 16.72 -8.51 12.78
C PHE A 73 16.98 -8.84 11.33
N ASP A 74 17.38 -7.82 10.56
CA ASP A 74 17.73 -7.90 9.15
C ASP A 74 19.20 -8.31 8.97
N GLU A 75 19.42 -9.54 8.49
CA GLU A 75 20.76 -10.09 8.25
C GLU A 75 21.48 -9.40 7.08
N SER A 76 20.76 -8.64 6.24
CA SER A 76 21.34 -7.85 5.15
C SER A 76 21.83 -6.47 5.60
N ASN A 77 21.37 -5.98 6.77
CA ASN A 77 21.83 -4.74 7.37
C ASN A 77 23.14 -5.00 8.16
N PRO A 78 24.28 -4.38 7.80
CA PRO A 78 25.55 -4.61 8.50
C PRO A 78 25.53 -4.23 9.98
N ASP A 79 24.68 -3.28 10.39
CA ASP A 79 24.54 -2.89 11.80
C ASP A 79 23.78 -3.96 12.61
N GLU A 80 22.96 -4.77 11.94
CA GLU A 80 22.18 -5.84 12.55
C GLU A 80 22.78 -7.24 12.34
N ASN A 81 23.73 -7.38 11.42
CA ASN A 81 24.41 -8.64 11.12
C ASN A 81 25.57 -8.92 12.08
N ASN A 82 25.26 -8.99 13.38
CA ASN A 82 26.21 -9.33 14.43
C ASN A 82 25.81 -10.63 15.16
N ALA A 83 26.78 -11.27 15.80
CA ALA A 83 26.59 -12.59 16.41
C ALA A 83 25.45 -12.64 17.45
N LEU A 84 25.21 -11.55 18.18
CA LEU A 84 24.14 -11.47 19.17
C LEU A 84 22.75 -11.48 18.50
N PHE A 85 22.58 -10.69 17.45
CA PHE A 85 21.30 -10.59 16.74
C PHE A 85 21.00 -11.84 15.91
N LEU A 86 22.02 -12.44 15.28
CA LEU A 86 21.87 -13.73 14.62
C LEU A 86 21.47 -14.84 15.60
N TRP A 87 22.04 -14.82 16.80
CA TRP A 87 21.61 -15.74 17.86
C TRP A 87 20.15 -15.48 18.26
N ALA A 88 19.76 -14.23 18.44
CA ALA A 88 18.37 -13.88 18.74
C ALA A 88 17.39 -14.33 17.64
N ASN A 89 17.73 -14.14 16.36
CA ASN A 89 16.96 -14.65 15.21
C ASN A 89 16.79 -16.18 15.25
N ARG A 90 17.81 -16.92 15.69
CA ARG A 90 17.73 -18.38 15.81
C ARG A 90 16.77 -18.85 16.90
N PHE A 91 16.64 -18.08 17.98
CA PHE A 91 15.70 -18.37 19.07
C PHE A 91 14.32 -17.74 18.85
N HIS A 92 14.20 -16.80 17.92
CA HIS A 92 12.92 -16.21 17.55
C HIS A 92 12.06 -17.23 16.81
N ILE A 93 10.99 -17.69 17.47
CA ILE A 93 10.04 -18.63 16.90
C ILE A 93 9.01 -17.84 16.09
N LEU A 94 9.00 -18.07 14.77
CA LEU A 94 7.99 -17.48 13.91
C LEU A 94 6.62 -18.14 14.12
N THR A 95 5.59 -17.32 14.31
CA THR A 95 4.18 -17.74 14.39
C THR A 95 3.80 -18.58 13.17
N ARG A 96 3.09 -19.69 13.34
CA ARG A 96 2.77 -20.58 12.21
C ARG A 96 1.71 -19.95 11.29
N PRO A 97 1.77 -20.13 9.97
CA PRO A 97 0.77 -19.56 9.05
C PRO A 97 -0.68 -19.90 9.42
N ARG A 98 -0.94 -21.15 9.83
CA ARG A 98 -2.27 -21.58 10.29
C ARG A 98 -2.83 -20.76 11.45
N ILE A 99 -1.98 -20.23 12.33
CA ILE A 99 -2.41 -19.37 13.44
C ILE A 99 -2.79 -17.99 12.90
N ILE A 100 -2.04 -17.47 11.94
CA ILE A 100 -2.34 -16.19 11.27
C ILE A 100 -3.67 -16.31 10.50
N GLU A 101 -3.86 -17.41 9.78
CA GLU A 101 -5.08 -17.71 9.02
C GLU A 101 -6.34 -17.74 9.92
N GLN A 102 -6.23 -18.25 11.15
CA GLN A 102 -7.33 -18.26 12.11
C GLN A 102 -7.78 -16.88 12.59
N LEU A 103 -6.94 -15.85 12.40
CA LEU A 103 -7.24 -14.46 12.75
C LEU A 103 -7.89 -13.69 11.59
N MET A 104 -7.93 -14.28 10.39
CA MET A 104 -8.54 -13.68 9.21
C MET A 104 -10.06 -13.71 9.32
N LEU A 105 -10.72 -12.60 8.95
CA LEU A 105 -12.19 -12.52 8.92
C LEU A 105 -12.80 -13.06 7.61
N PHE A 106 -11.97 -13.61 6.73
CA PHE A 106 -12.34 -14.12 5.43
C PHE A 106 -11.37 -15.22 4.99
N ALA A 107 -11.77 -15.94 3.94
CA ALA A 107 -10.98 -17.01 3.33
C ALA A 107 -10.86 -16.78 1.83
N GLU A 108 -9.99 -17.56 1.18
CA GLU A 108 -9.87 -17.60 -0.28
C GLU A 108 -11.21 -17.94 -0.95
N GLY A 109 -11.46 -17.34 -2.11
CA GLY A 109 -12.69 -17.50 -2.89
C GLY A 109 -13.90 -16.74 -2.36
N VAL A 110 -13.80 -16.02 -1.24
CA VAL A 110 -14.92 -15.27 -0.65
C VAL A 110 -14.95 -13.83 -1.16
N VAL A 111 -16.17 -13.31 -1.33
CA VAL A 111 -16.41 -11.90 -1.63
C VAL A 111 -16.49 -11.10 -0.33
N ILE A 112 -15.65 -10.08 -0.20
CA ILE A 112 -15.52 -9.24 1.00
C ILE A 112 -15.77 -7.76 0.69
N GLU A 113 -16.03 -6.98 1.73
CA GLU A 113 -16.04 -5.52 1.69
C GLU A 113 -14.72 -4.97 2.25
N GLY A 114 -14.29 -3.79 1.80
CA GLY A 114 -13.02 -3.18 2.24
C GLY A 114 -12.85 -3.15 3.76
N ARG A 115 -13.92 -2.85 4.52
CA ARG A 115 -13.90 -2.81 5.99
C ARG A 115 -13.36 -4.10 6.65
N LEU A 116 -13.57 -5.28 6.04
CA LEU A 116 -13.07 -6.54 6.61
C LEU A 116 -11.54 -6.58 6.64
N LEU A 117 -10.87 -5.91 5.70
CA LEU A 117 -9.42 -5.82 5.65
C LEU A 117 -8.89 -5.01 6.84
N ASP A 118 -9.48 -3.83 7.10
CA ASP A 118 -9.12 -2.99 8.24
C ASP A 118 -9.35 -3.69 9.58
N GLU A 119 -10.49 -4.36 9.73
CA GLU A 119 -10.81 -5.11 10.94
C GLU A 119 -9.86 -6.31 11.13
N THR A 120 -9.50 -7.00 10.05
CA THR A 120 -8.50 -8.08 10.11
C THR A 120 -7.13 -7.54 10.53
N ALA A 121 -6.69 -6.43 9.94
CA ALA A 121 -5.44 -5.79 10.31
C ALA A 121 -5.43 -5.34 11.79
N ARG A 122 -6.55 -4.83 12.30
CA ARG A 122 -6.73 -4.50 13.73
C ARG A 122 -6.64 -5.74 14.61
N ILE A 123 -7.27 -6.85 14.23
CA ILE A 123 -7.19 -8.12 14.99
C ILE A 123 -5.75 -8.63 15.05
N LEU A 124 -5.03 -8.58 13.92
CA LEU A 124 -3.62 -8.95 13.86
C LEU A 124 -2.77 -8.08 14.78
N ARG A 125 -2.86 -6.74 14.70
CA ARG A 125 -2.08 -5.82 15.57
C ARG A 125 -2.39 -5.94 17.06
N ASN A 126 -3.57 -6.48 17.41
CA ASN A 126 -3.96 -6.70 18.80
C ASN A 126 -3.40 -8.00 19.41
N GLN A 127 -2.63 -8.79 18.66
CA GLN A 127 -2.01 -10.00 19.19
C GLN A 127 -0.67 -9.70 19.86
N ASP A 128 -0.51 -10.07 21.12
CA ASP A 128 0.70 -9.80 21.92
C ASP A 128 2.00 -10.48 21.40
N TYR A 129 1.86 -11.46 20.51
CA TYR A 129 2.99 -12.19 19.92
C TYR A 129 3.44 -11.65 18.56
N PHE A 130 2.79 -10.61 18.05
CA PHE A 130 3.30 -9.85 16.91
C PHE A 130 3.88 -8.54 17.42
N PHE A 131 5.06 -8.18 16.93
CA PHE A 131 5.61 -6.85 17.15
C PHE A 131 4.79 -5.80 16.37
N ASP A 132 4.50 -6.11 15.10
CA ASP A 132 3.58 -5.35 14.25
C ASP A 132 3.01 -6.29 13.17
N ALA A 133 1.96 -5.84 12.49
CA ALA A 133 1.34 -6.53 11.36
C ALA A 133 0.81 -5.52 10.35
N ASP A 134 0.98 -5.83 9.06
CA ASP A 134 0.40 -5.07 7.95
C ASP A 134 -0.36 -6.00 7.02
N LEU A 135 -1.44 -5.50 6.44
CA LEU A 135 -2.27 -6.23 5.49
C LEU A 135 -2.35 -5.41 4.20
N ARG A 136 -2.00 -6.04 3.07
CA ARG A 136 -1.96 -5.36 1.78
C ARG A 136 -2.85 -6.06 0.77
N LEU A 137 -3.60 -5.26 0.02
CA LEU A 137 -4.18 -5.70 -1.23
C LEU A 137 -3.10 -5.68 -2.31
N VAL A 138 -3.00 -6.79 -3.04
CA VAL A 138 -2.17 -6.90 -4.23
C VAL A 138 -3.11 -7.26 -5.37
N SER A 139 -3.15 -6.42 -6.41
CA SER A 139 -3.89 -6.74 -7.63
C SER A 139 -3.06 -7.70 -8.48
N ASN A 140 -3.60 -8.88 -8.76
CA ASN A 140 -3.03 -9.75 -9.78
C ASN A 140 -3.46 -9.23 -11.16
N CYS A 141 -2.56 -8.54 -11.85
CA CYS A 141 -2.79 -8.01 -13.20
C CYS A 141 -2.01 -8.88 -14.18
N GLU A 142 -2.48 -10.11 -14.38
CA GLU A 142 -2.06 -11.02 -15.46
C GLU A 142 -3.05 -10.96 -16.64
#